data_AF-A0A7G2IXI0-F1
#
_entry.id   AF-A0A7G2IXI0-F1
#
_cell.length_a   1.000
_cell.length_b   1.000
_cell.length_c   1.000
_cell.angle_alpha   90.00
_cell.angle_beta   90.00
_cell.angle_gamma   90.00
#
_symmetry.space_group_name_H-M   'P 1'
#
loop_
_entity.id
_entity.type
_entity.pdbx_description
1 polymer ?
#
loop_
_entity_poly.entity_id
_entity_poly.type
_entity_poly.pdbx_seq_one_letter_code
_entity_poly.pdbx_strand_id
1 'polypeptide(L)'
;MTAQHKQGENGVSQNNLGLTLNYRFGVPLKKQLMVSEVANSRSLRGSRYDDPQRNNLPTLEYRQRKTLSVFLATPPWDLKPGETVALKLQVRSLHGIRRLAWQGDTQALSLTAGSNSRSAQGWTIIMPKWDNREGATNRWRLSVVVEDEQGQRVSSNEITLSLTEPFITVSENDPR
;
A
#
# COMPACT_ATOMS: atom_id res chain seq x y z
N MET A 1 -40.01 14.03 -20.36
CA MET A 1 -39.30 14.55 -19.18
C MET A 1 -39.60 13.61 -18.03
N THR A 2 -38.58 13.16 -17.31
CA THR A 2 -38.69 12.26 -16.17
C THR A 2 -37.91 12.84 -15.01
N ALA A 3 -38.44 12.65 -13.79
CA ALA A 3 -37.74 12.93 -12.55
C ALA A 3 -37.64 11.60 -11.80
N GLN A 4 -36.43 11.22 -11.41
CA GLN A 4 -36.14 9.99 -10.69
C GLN A 4 -35.43 10.33 -9.39
N HIS A 5 -35.87 9.71 -8.30
CA HIS A 5 -35.22 9.80 -6.99
C HIS A 5 -34.63 8.44 -6.64
N LYS A 6 -33.35 8.40 -6.28
CA LYS A 6 -32.65 7.18 -5.87
C LYS A 6 -32.04 7.39 -4.48
N GLN A 7 -32.36 6.51 -3.55
CA GLN A 7 -31.78 6.49 -2.20
C GLN A 7 -30.83 5.28 -2.08
N GLY A 8 -29.59 5.53 -1.69
CA GLY A 8 -28.56 4.52 -1.45
C GLY A 8 -28.33 4.25 0.04
N GLU A 9 -27.45 3.30 0.34
CA GLU A 9 -26.98 3.07 1.71
C GLU A 9 -26.12 4.25 2.22
N ASN A 10 -26.13 4.46 3.54
CA ASN A 10 -25.47 5.58 4.24
C ASN A 10 -26.04 6.98 3.96
N GLY A 11 -27.31 7.10 3.56
CA GLY A 11 -28.00 8.40 3.45
C GLY A 11 -27.69 9.18 2.17
N VAL A 12 -27.03 8.56 1.20
CA VAL A 12 -26.79 9.17 -0.11
C VAL A 12 -28.10 9.20 -0.90
N SER A 13 -28.58 10.40 -1.24
CA SER A 13 -29.74 10.58 -2.13
C SER A 13 -29.30 11.24 -3.43
N GLN A 14 -29.84 10.76 -4.56
CA GLN A 14 -29.60 11.29 -5.89
C GLN A 14 -30.93 11.63 -6.56
N ASN A 15 -31.03 12.88 -7.02
CA ASN A 15 -32.15 13.38 -7.81
C ASN A 15 -31.70 13.49 -9.27
N ASN A 16 -32.29 12.67 -10.14
CA ASN A 16 -31.95 12.63 -11.55
C ASN A 16 -33.10 13.23 -12.37
N LEU A 17 -32.77 14.25 -13.17
CA LEU A 17 -33.68 14.82 -14.17
C LEU A 17 -33.27 14.31 -15.55
N GLY A 18 -34.23 13.72 -16.27
CA GLY A 18 -34.02 13.13 -17.59
C GLY A 18 -34.95 13.72 -18.64
N LEU A 19 -34.40 13.95 -19.83
CA LEU A 19 -35.18 14.24 -21.03
C LEU A 19 -34.89 13.16 -22.07
N THR A 20 -35.93 12.48 -22.52
CA THR A 20 -35.85 11.40 -23.50
C THR A 20 -36.64 11.81 -24.73
N LEU A 21 -36.01 11.73 -25.90
CA LEU A 21 -36.63 11.95 -27.20
C LEU A 21 -36.63 10.62 -27.97
N ASN A 22 -37.81 10.11 -28.28
CA ASN A 22 -37.98 8.87 -29.03
C ASN A 22 -38.41 9.19 -30.46
N TYR A 23 -37.71 8.67 -31.45
CA TYR A 23 -38.01 8.89 -32.87
C TYR A 23 -38.28 7.56 -33.58
N ARG A 24 -39.43 7.45 -34.25
CA ARG A 24 -39.85 6.23 -34.95
C ARG A 24 -39.77 6.41 -36.46
N PHE A 25 -38.90 5.65 -37.12
CA PHE A 25 -38.82 5.62 -38.57
C PHE A 25 -40.07 4.96 -39.18
N GLY A 26 -40.63 5.53 -40.25
CA GLY A 26 -41.82 5.00 -40.93
C GLY A 26 -43.18 5.51 -40.41
N VAL A 27 -43.21 6.32 -39.34
CA VAL A 27 -44.43 7.00 -38.86
C VAL A 27 -44.33 8.50 -39.18
N PRO A 28 -45.35 9.13 -39.79
CA PRO A 28 -45.32 10.58 -40.06
C PRO A 28 -45.10 11.38 -38.77
N LEU A 29 -44.19 12.37 -38.81
CA LEU A 29 -43.83 13.20 -37.64
C LEU A 29 -45.06 13.85 -36.98
N LYS A 30 -46.05 14.27 -37.78
CA LYS A 30 -47.32 14.82 -37.29
C LYS A 30 -48.04 13.87 -36.33
N LYS A 31 -48.04 12.56 -36.61
CA LYS A 31 -48.66 11.56 -35.72
C LYS A 31 -47.83 11.32 -34.45
N GLN A 32 -46.52 11.51 -34.49
CA GLN A 32 -45.64 11.33 -33.33
C GLN A 32 -45.73 12.49 -32.32
N LEU A 33 -46.11 13.68 -32.79
CA LEU A 33 -46.30 14.88 -31.95
C LEU A 33 -47.75 15.05 -31.46
N MET A 34 -48.67 14.21 -31.91
CA MET A 34 -50.08 14.26 -31.49
C MET A 34 -50.30 13.56 -30.16
N VAL A 35 -50.93 14.27 -29.21
CA VAL A 35 -51.26 13.76 -27.88
C VAL A 35 -52.20 12.54 -27.93
N SER A 36 -53.07 12.46 -28.95
CA SER A 36 -54.01 11.35 -29.14
C SER A 36 -53.34 10.01 -29.48
N GLU A 37 -52.12 10.03 -30.02
CA GLU A 37 -51.41 8.81 -30.45
C GLU A 37 -50.52 8.22 -29.34
N VAL A 38 -50.40 8.89 -28.20
CA VAL A 38 -49.61 8.42 -27.04
C VAL A 38 -50.18 7.14 -26.43
N ALA A 39 -51.51 6.96 -26.48
CA ALA A 39 -52.17 5.74 -26.00
C ALA A 39 -51.80 4.52 -26.88
N ASN A 40 -51.77 4.72 -28.20
CA ASN A 40 -51.38 3.67 -29.16
C ASN A 40 -49.89 3.32 -29.06
N SER A 41 -49.02 4.31 -28.80
CA SER A 41 -47.58 4.08 -28.65
C SER A 41 -47.21 3.29 -27.40
N ARG A 42 -48.01 3.39 -26.32
CA ARG A 42 -47.85 2.60 -25.07
C ARG A 42 -48.50 1.21 -25.12
N SER A 43 -49.18 0.85 -26.20
CA SER A 43 -49.75 -0.49 -26.36
C SER A 43 -48.67 -1.56 -26.54
N LEU A 44 -48.97 -2.81 -26.22
CA LEU A 44 -48.05 -3.96 -26.40
C LEU A 44 -47.54 -4.10 -27.86
N ARG A 45 -48.36 -3.69 -28.84
CA ARG A 45 -47.97 -3.70 -30.25
C ARG A 45 -47.07 -2.51 -30.60
N GLY A 46 -47.27 -1.38 -29.91
CA GLY A 46 -46.49 -0.15 -30.06
C GLY A 46 -45.16 -0.13 -29.32
N SER A 47 -44.98 -0.95 -28.29
CA SER A 47 -43.75 -1.03 -27.48
C SER A 47 -42.71 -2.01 -28.03
N ARG A 48 -43.00 -2.70 -29.15
CA ARG A 48 -42.09 -3.69 -29.77
C ARG A 48 -40.74 -3.10 -30.21
N TYR A 49 -40.69 -1.79 -30.42
CA TYR A 49 -39.50 -1.05 -30.84
C TYR A 49 -38.96 -0.14 -29.74
N ASP A 50 -39.45 -0.27 -28.51
CA ASP A 50 -38.88 0.48 -27.40
C ASP A 50 -37.53 -0.12 -27.00
N ASP A 51 -36.58 0.75 -26.67
CA ASP A 51 -35.27 0.33 -26.22
C ASP A 51 -35.35 -0.48 -24.92
N PRO A 52 -34.43 -1.43 -24.71
CA PRO A 52 -34.39 -2.20 -23.47
C PRO A 52 -34.15 -1.28 -22.27
N GLN A 53 -35.02 -1.36 -21.26
CA GLN A 53 -34.84 -0.62 -20.00
C GLN A 53 -33.73 -1.23 -19.17
N ARG A 54 -32.52 -0.67 -19.28
CA ARG A 54 -31.33 -1.09 -18.54
C ARG A 54 -30.48 0.12 -18.15
N ASN A 55 -29.61 -0.06 -17.16
CA ASN A 55 -28.54 0.91 -16.90
C ASN A 55 -27.39 0.64 -17.87
N ASN A 56 -27.17 1.53 -18.83
CA ASN A 56 -26.10 1.39 -19.82
C ASN A 56 -24.75 1.92 -19.32
N LEU A 57 -24.67 2.46 -18.10
CA LEU A 57 -23.41 2.94 -17.52
C LEU A 57 -22.70 1.78 -16.81
N PRO A 58 -21.41 1.52 -17.14
CA PRO A 58 -20.63 0.53 -16.42
C PRO A 58 -20.42 0.96 -14.96
N THR A 59 -20.52 0.01 -14.04
CA THR A 59 -20.15 0.25 -12.63
C THR A 59 -18.64 0.08 -12.50
N LEU A 60 -17.94 1.11 -12.03
CA LEU A 60 -16.49 1.08 -11.84
C LEU A 60 -16.17 0.74 -10.39
N GLU A 61 -15.28 -0.23 -10.19
CA GLU A 61 -14.68 -0.53 -8.89
C GLU A 61 -13.18 -0.25 -8.96
N TYR A 62 -12.65 0.43 -7.94
CA TYR A 62 -11.23 0.75 -7.85
C TYR A 62 -10.53 -0.21 -6.88
N ARG A 63 -9.45 -0.84 -7.33
CA ARG A 63 -8.54 -1.62 -6.47
C ARG A 63 -7.15 -0.99 -6.47
N GLN A 64 -6.73 -0.47 -5.31
CA GLN A 64 -5.40 0.10 -5.14
C GLN A 64 -4.32 -0.99 -5.25
N ARG A 65 -3.37 -0.83 -6.17
CA ARG A 65 -2.22 -1.72 -6.31
C ARG A 65 -1.14 -1.35 -5.30
N LYS A 66 -0.41 -2.34 -4.77
CA LYS A 66 0.75 -2.09 -3.90
C LYS A 66 1.92 -1.57 -4.73
N THR A 67 2.18 -0.27 -4.65
CA THR A 67 3.22 0.47 -5.40
C THR A 67 4.57 0.53 -4.68
N LEU A 68 4.58 0.23 -3.38
CA LEU A 68 5.76 0.23 -2.53
C LEU A 68 5.76 -1.01 -1.60
N SER A 69 6.88 -1.72 -1.54
CA SER A 69 7.12 -2.81 -0.60
C SER A 69 8.58 -2.87 -0.18
N VAL A 70 8.82 -3.23 1.08
CA VAL A 70 10.15 -3.22 1.70
C VAL A 70 10.35 -4.49 2.52
N PHE A 71 11.54 -5.09 2.40
CA PHE A 71 11.96 -6.22 3.19
C PHE A 71 13.41 -6.06 3.65
N LEU A 72 13.67 -6.31 4.93
CA LEU A 72 14.99 -6.27 5.55
C LEU A 72 15.47 -7.71 5.78
N ALA A 73 16.60 -8.06 5.16
CA ALA A 73 17.17 -9.39 5.31
C ALA A 73 17.77 -9.56 6.70
N THR A 74 17.45 -10.69 7.33
CA THR A 74 18.03 -11.08 8.62
C THR A 74 19.50 -11.47 8.43
N PRO A 75 20.45 -10.82 9.11
CA PRO A 75 21.86 -11.21 9.10
C PRO A 75 22.07 -12.53 9.87
N PRO A 76 23.23 -13.19 9.72
CA PRO A 76 23.55 -14.41 10.47
C PRO A 76 23.47 -14.20 11.99
N TRP A 77 23.15 -15.27 12.72
CA TRP A 77 22.79 -15.23 14.14
C TRP A 77 23.98 -15.20 15.11
N ASP A 78 25.21 -15.38 14.62
CA ASP A 78 26.45 -15.45 15.43
C ASP A 78 27.23 -14.13 15.37
N LEU A 79 26.63 -13.04 15.85
CA LEU A 79 27.26 -11.72 15.79
C LEU A 79 28.29 -11.55 16.90
N LYS A 80 29.51 -11.15 16.51
CA LYS A 80 30.59 -10.89 17.48
C LYS A 80 30.59 -9.43 17.93
N PRO A 81 31.03 -9.16 19.18
CA PRO A 81 31.25 -7.80 19.64
C PRO A 81 32.23 -7.04 18.72
N GLY A 82 31.87 -5.83 18.28
CA GLY A 82 32.70 -5.01 17.38
C GLY A 82 32.65 -5.42 15.89
N GLU A 83 31.87 -6.43 15.52
CA GLU A 83 31.70 -6.84 14.13
C GLU A 83 30.90 -5.80 13.33
N THR A 84 31.29 -5.59 12.06
CA THR A 84 30.53 -4.76 11.13
C THR A 84 29.62 -5.64 10.28
N VAL A 85 28.31 -5.50 10.47
CA VAL A 85 27.31 -6.30 9.77
C VAL A 85 26.72 -5.49 8.61
N ALA A 86 26.66 -6.10 7.43
CA ALA A 86 26.02 -5.49 6.27
C ALA A 86 24.50 -5.72 6.29
N LEU A 87 23.74 -4.63 6.28
CA LEU A 87 22.28 -4.65 6.23
C LEU A 87 21.81 -4.62 4.77
N LYS A 88 21.14 -5.69 4.34
CA LYS A 88 20.63 -5.81 2.97
C LYS A 88 19.15 -5.53 2.94
N LEU A 89 18.77 -4.43 2.27
CA LEU A 89 17.38 -4.04 2.09
C LEU A 89 16.89 -4.36 0.67
N GLN A 90 15.76 -5.04 0.59
CA GLN A 90 15.04 -5.30 -0.66
C GLN A 90 13.84 -4.36 -0.75
N VAL A 91 13.99 -3.31 -1.56
CA VAL A 91 12.92 -2.33 -1.81
C VAL A 91 12.40 -2.51 -3.23
N ARG A 92 11.08 -2.62 -3.37
CA ARG A 92 10.39 -2.48 -4.66
C ARG A 92 9.51 -1.24 -4.60
N SER A 93 9.87 -0.24 -5.40
CA SER A 93 9.13 1.03 -5.51
C SER A 93 8.91 1.34 -6.99
N LEU A 94 7.71 1.79 -7.33
CA LEU A 94 7.38 2.28 -8.67
C LEU A 94 7.81 3.74 -8.88
N HIS A 95 7.97 4.50 -7.79
CA HIS A 95 8.22 5.95 -7.79
C HIS A 95 9.57 6.32 -7.15
N GLY A 96 10.51 5.38 -7.07
CA GLY A 96 11.81 5.63 -6.44
C GLY A 96 11.75 5.74 -4.92
N ILE A 97 12.90 6.02 -4.29
CA ILE A 97 13.04 6.17 -2.83
C ILE A 97 13.39 7.62 -2.53
N ARG A 98 12.57 8.28 -1.73
CA ARG A 98 12.80 9.65 -1.26
C ARG A 98 13.61 9.67 0.03
N ARG A 99 13.22 8.85 1.01
CA ARG A 99 13.82 8.80 2.34
C ARG A 99 13.78 7.40 2.93
N LEU A 100 14.87 7.02 3.59
CA LEU A 100 14.96 5.87 4.46
C LEU A 100 15.10 6.34 5.91
N ALA A 101 14.32 5.75 6.82
CA ALA A 101 14.40 6.01 8.25
C ALA A 101 14.50 4.68 8.99
N TRP A 102 15.62 4.47 9.68
CA TRP A 102 15.82 3.28 10.52
C TRP A 102 15.07 3.45 11.83
N GLN A 103 14.40 2.39 12.25
CA GLN A 103 13.67 2.29 13.50
C GLN A 103 14.21 1.10 14.28
N GLY A 104 14.32 1.24 15.59
CA GLY A 104 14.80 0.17 16.44
C GLY A 104 14.58 0.50 17.90
N ASP A 105 15.02 -0.41 18.76
CA ASP A 105 14.93 -0.22 20.20
C ASP A 105 15.69 1.03 20.67
N THR A 106 15.45 1.46 21.90
CA THR A 106 16.02 2.67 22.52
C THR A 106 17.53 2.63 22.73
N GLN A 107 18.21 1.54 22.36
CA GLN A 107 19.65 1.41 22.50
C GLN A 107 20.35 1.96 21.26
N ALA A 108 21.23 2.93 21.46
CA ALA A 108 21.95 3.57 20.38
C ALA A 108 22.84 2.55 19.65
N LEU A 109 22.52 2.30 18.38
CA LEU A 109 23.33 1.51 17.46
C LEU A 109 24.05 2.44 16.49
N SER A 110 25.33 2.20 16.26
CA SER A 110 26.12 2.93 15.28
C SER A 110 25.79 2.42 13.88
N LEU A 111 24.82 3.06 13.23
CA LEU A 111 24.54 2.85 11.81
C LEU A 111 25.43 3.74 10.95
N THR A 112 26.06 3.12 9.96
CA THR A 112 26.81 3.80 8.91
C THR A 112 25.99 3.74 7.63
N ALA A 113 25.63 4.92 7.13
CA ALA A 113 24.98 5.04 5.83
C ALA A 113 25.96 4.65 4.71
N GLY A 114 25.43 4.01 3.67
CA GLY A 114 26.19 3.75 2.46
C GLY A 114 26.53 5.03 1.69
N SER A 115 27.10 4.87 0.50
CA SER A 115 27.48 5.96 -0.40
C SER A 115 26.34 6.93 -0.75
N ASN A 116 25.08 6.50 -0.61
CA ASN A 116 23.91 7.35 -0.78
C ASN A 116 22.83 6.99 0.25
N SER A 117 22.37 7.97 1.02
CA SER A 117 21.31 7.82 2.02
C SER A 117 19.93 7.51 1.43
N ARG A 118 19.75 7.66 0.11
CA ARG A 118 18.56 7.26 -0.64
C ARG A 118 18.65 5.88 -1.27
N SER A 119 19.83 5.24 -1.22
CA SER A 119 20.02 3.89 -1.72
C SER A 119 19.60 2.86 -0.67
N ALA A 120 19.01 1.76 -1.13
CA ALA A 120 18.72 0.59 -0.29
C ALA A 120 19.98 -0.25 0.00
N GLN A 121 21.13 0.09 -0.57
CA GLN A 121 22.38 -0.66 -0.48
C GLN A 121 23.46 0.08 0.32
N GLY A 122 24.41 -0.68 0.87
CA GLY A 122 25.61 -0.14 1.52
C GLY A 122 25.43 0.25 2.99
N TRP A 123 24.29 -0.06 3.59
CA TRP A 123 24.07 0.15 5.01
C TRP A 123 24.85 -0.87 5.82
N THR A 124 25.61 -0.40 6.80
CA THR A 124 26.31 -1.26 7.75
C THR A 124 26.01 -0.82 9.18
N ILE A 125 26.08 -1.77 10.09
CA ILE A 125 25.92 -1.55 11.51
C ILE A 125 27.14 -2.10 12.24
N ILE A 126 27.68 -1.33 13.16
CA ILE A 126 28.80 -1.76 14.01
C ILE A 126 28.20 -2.25 15.32
N MET A 127 28.42 -3.54 15.62
CA MET A 127 27.91 -4.15 16.85
C MET A 127 28.63 -3.59 18.08
N PRO A 128 27.90 -3.21 19.14
CA PRO A 128 28.51 -2.72 20.37
C PRO A 128 29.30 -3.83 21.08
N LYS A 129 30.10 -3.43 22.08
CA LYS A 129 30.79 -4.38 22.96
C LYS A 129 29.77 -5.17 23.80
N TRP A 130 30.12 -6.40 24.16
CA TRP A 130 29.32 -7.21 25.07
C TRP A 130 29.14 -6.50 26.42
N ASP A 131 27.91 -6.37 26.87
CA ASP A 131 27.59 -5.82 28.19
C ASP A 131 27.37 -6.97 29.17
N ASN A 132 28.25 -7.06 30.18
CA ASN A 132 28.22 -8.10 31.21
C ASN A 132 27.45 -7.69 32.48
N ARG A 133 26.68 -6.60 32.43
CA ARG A 133 25.84 -6.18 33.54
C ARG A 133 24.68 -7.15 33.73
N GLU A 134 24.32 -7.41 34.98
CA GLU A 134 23.17 -8.25 35.33
C GLU A 134 21.87 -7.64 34.76
N GLY A 135 21.20 -8.38 33.87
CA GLY A 135 20.02 -7.92 33.13
C GLY A 135 20.29 -7.28 31.76
N ALA A 136 21.54 -7.26 31.28
CA ALA A 136 21.84 -6.83 29.92
C ALA A 136 21.36 -7.86 28.88
N THR A 137 20.44 -7.45 28.00
CA THR A 137 19.84 -8.35 26.99
C THR A 137 20.74 -8.63 25.80
N ASN A 138 21.71 -7.74 25.49
CA ASN A 138 22.59 -7.81 24.32
C ASN A 138 21.84 -8.16 23.02
N ARG A 139 20.64 -7.58 22.87
CA ARG A 139 19.70 -7.85 21.79
C ARG A 139 19.04 -6.56 21.34
N TRP A 140 18.95 -6.39 20.01
CA TRP A 140 18.40 -5.19 19.38
C TRP A 140 17.39 -5.54 18.31
N ARG A 141 16.24 -4.89 18.34
CA ARG A 141 15.28 -4.93 17.23
C ARG A 141 15.54 -3.81 16.25
N LEU A 142 15.44 -4.14 14.97
CA LEU A 142 15.65 -3.21 13.87
C LEU A 142 14.59 -3.40 12.80
N SER A 143 14.05 -2.29 12.32
CA SER A 143 13.18 -2.18 11.16
C SER A 143 13.51 -0.91 10.38
N VAL A 144 12.98 -0.77 9.19
CA VAL A 144 13.17 0.44 8.38
C VAL A 144 11.86 0.89 7.77
N VAL A 145 11.68 2.21 7.72
CA VAL A 145 10.58 2.86 7.03
C VAL A 145 11.12 3.53 5.77
N VAL A 146 10.49 3.22 4.65
CA VAL A 146 10.80 3.83 3.35
C VAL A 146 9.66 4.73 2.95
N GLU A 147 10.02 5.94 2.52
CA GLU A 147 9.12 6.91 1.90
C GLU A 147 9.45 7.02 0.41
N ASP A 148 8.44 6.88 -0.45
CA ASP A 148 8.58 7.12 -1.89
C ASP A 148 8.43 8.61 -2.26
N GLU A 149 8.61 8.94 -3.54
CA GLU A 149 8.45 10.33 -4.02
C GLU A 149 7.01 10.83 -3.99
N GLN A 150 6.01 9.94 -3.93
CA GLN A 150 4.59 10.30 -3.79
C GLN A 150 4.16 10.52 -2.33
N GLY A 151 5.07 10.28 -1.37
CA GLY A 151 4.80 10.40 0.06
C GLY A 151 4.18 9.16 0.70
N GLN A 152 4.08 8.04 -0.03
CA GLN A 152 3.69 6.76 0.54
C GLN A 152 4.80 6.25 1.46
N ARG A 153 4.42 5.81 2.67
CA ARG A 153 5.33 5.24 3.67
C ARG A 153 5.00 3.78 3.92
N VAL A 154 6.02 2.94 3.91
CA VAL A 154 5.91 1.51 4.21
C VAL A 154 7.04 1.08 5.14
N SER A 155 6.72 0.32 6.17
CA SER A 155 7.68 -0.30 7.09
C SER A 155 8.07 -1.70 6.62
N SER A 156 9.31 -2.09 6.89
CA SER A 156 9.81 -3.45 6.69
C SER A 156 9.32 -4.41 7.76
N ASN A 157 9.71 -5.68 7.64
CA ASN A 157 9.75 -6.62 8.75
C ASN A 157 10.76 -6.16 9.82
N GLU A 158 10.51 -6.58 11.05
CA GLU A 158 11.43 -6.42 12.17
C GLU A 158 12.42 -7.59 12.19
N ILE A 159 13.70 -7.29 12.43
CA ILE A 159 14.75 -8.27 12.66
C ILE A 159 15.29 -8.10 14.08
N THR A 160 15.85 -9.17 14.64
CA THR A 160 16.50 -9.15 15.95
C THR A 160 17.97 -9.50 15.78
N LEU A 161 18.85 -8.63 16.26
CA LEU A 161 20.29 -8.84 16.34
C LEU A 161 20.62 -9.28 17.76
N SER A 162 21.30 -10.40 17.93
CA SER A 162 21.78 -10.89 19.22
C SER A 162 23.29 -11.08 19.16
N LEU A 163 24.01 -10.53 20.14
CA LEU A 163 25.43 -10.85 20.30
C LEU A 163 25.60 -12.24 20.89
N THR A 164 26.67 -12.90 20.47
CA THR A 164 27.16 -14.12 21.14
C THR A 164 28.16 -13.73 22.22
N GLU A 165 28.09 -14.41 23.36
CA GLU A 165 29.03 -14.20 24.47
C GLU A 165 30.48 -14.50 24.01
N PRO A 166 31.44 -13.59 24.24
CA PRO A 166 32.83 -13.84 23.90
C PRO A 166 33.42 -14.93 24.81
N PHE A 167 34.03 -15.96 24.21
CA PHE A 167 34.83 -16.92 24.96
C PHE A 167 36.06 -16.22 25.55
N ILE A 168 36.05 -15.98 26.86
CA ILE A 168 37.22 -15.50 27.59
C ILE A 168 38.05 -16.73 27.93
N THR A 169 39.11 -17.01 27.15
CA THR A 169 40.15 -17.92 27.61
C THR A 169 40.87 -17.22 28.76
N VAL A 170 40.56 -17.61 29.99
CA VAL A 170 41.38 -17.28 31.15
C VAL A 170 42.76 -17.84 30.84
N SER A 171 43.72 -16.97 30.48
CA SER A 171 45.12 -17.37 30.42
C SER A 171 45.49 -17.72 31.85
N GLU A 172 45.64 -19.02 32.09
CA GLU A 172 46.15 -19.59 33.32
C GLU A 172 47.58 -19.07 33.49
N ASN A 173 47.70 -17.95 34.22
CA ASN A 173 48.95 -17.54 34.83
C ASN A 173 49.27 -18.60 35.88
N ASP A 174 49.94 -19.67 35.45
CA ASP A 174 50.58 -20.65 36.32
C ASP A 174 51.84 -20.00 36.93
N PRO A 175 51.93 -19.82 38.25
CA PRO A 175 53.14 -19.37 38.89
C PRO A 175 53.62 -20.47 39.85
N ARG A 176 54.24 -21.55 39.35
CA ARG A 176 55.13 -22.41 40.15
C ARG A 176 56.27 -23.02 39.35
#